data_AF-A0A7G3A6X1-F1
#
_entry.id   AF-A0A7G3A6X1-F1
#
_cell.length_a   1.000
_cell.length_b   1.000
_cell.length_c   1.000
_cell.angle_alpha   90.00
_cell.angle_beta   90.00
_cell.angle_gamma   90.00
#
_symmetry.space_group_name_H-M   'P 1'
#
loop_
_entity.id
_entity.type
_entity.pdbx_description
1 polymer ?
#
loop_
_entity_poly.entity_id
_entity_poly.type
_entity_poly.pdbx_seq_one_letter_code
_entity_poly.pdbx_strand_id
1 'polypeptide(L)'
;MQPSRSVFASAIALALMALPSLAQEGGNSALMDKSLAAGWKASFVCSDTFVAGMDLNTLEDNDLDGIYTDYRRAYDQLPEARIDLSEQTVSVLYDPSMPPRIAAYRPGFGCTQLPAGADETMIGYLPRFAAWPDVTGEDRGSAIGSNVQVSLRTEEAERLDIPVSFAFDERTYGNGTRTSAVVVVKDGQIVAERYARGIDHETPQRTWSAAKSITATVIGAARRQGMVDIDYPAVLDAWESGADPRRKITLRNLLNMASGLDSGETGSRTDRLYFGGGRVVDQAASKVLEAMPGKRFKYANDDTLIAMRALREAIGDDSKFHSFPYESVLHKIGARHTTMEVDWNGDFISSSQVWSTARDLARVGQLYLQDGMWGSERILPEGWVDFVRTPAPAQPASGAGYGAQFWLMNNAPGVPADAFYMAGNRGQYVVIVPSMNAIVVRRGFDVIGGARFDINSFTRDVLLALQAAADERAAITAQRDAAEAEIEAEIDRRRARSEKAIQAIREEIFAKYGLTE
;
A
#
# COMPACT_ATOMS: atom_id res chain seq x y z
N MET A 1 -5.84 101.14 -6.65
CA MET A 1 -7.06 100.36 -6.37
C MET A 1 -6.99 99.04 -7.14
N GLN A 2 -7.03 97.93 -6.40
CA GLN A 2 -7.27 96.55 -6.85
C GLN A 2 -8.65 96.37 -7.53
N PRO A 3 -9.06 95.18 -8.07
CA PRO A 3 -8.31 94.00 -8.58
C PRO A 3 -8.95 93.26 -9.80
N SER A 4 -8.29 92.15 -10.22
CA SER A 4 -8.88 90.87 -10.71
C SER A 4 -9.28 90.78 -12.19
N ARG A 5 -9.20 89.66 -12.94
CA ARG A 5 -9.07 88.21 -12.66
C ARG A 5 -8.63 87.50 -13.96
N SER A 6 -7.45 86.89 -14.04
CA SER A 6 -7.20 85.44 -14.03
C SER A 6 -8.19 84.55 -14.82
N VAL A 7 -7.76 84.10 -16.00
CA VAL A 7 -8.32 82.95 -16.75
C VAL A 7 -7.39 81.76 -16.52
N PHE A 8 -7.85 80.75 -15.78
CA PHE A 8 -7.30 79.40 -15.83
C PHE A 8 -8.48 78.44 -15.86
N ALA A 9 -8.65 77.79 -17.01
CA ALA A 9 -9.55 76.68 -17.18
C ALA A 9 -8.91 75.44 -16.54
N SER A 10 -9.48 74.96 -15.43
CA SER A 10 -9.11 73.68 -14.83
C SER A 10 -9.74 72.54 -15.64
N ALA A 11 -8.93 71.88 -16.47
CA ALA A 11 -9.25 70.55 -16.97
C ALA A 11 -8.88 69.54 -15.87
N ILE A 12 -9.87 69.02 -15.16
CA ILE A 12 -9.71 67.88 -14.25
C ILE A 12 -9.59 66.64 -15.14
N ALA A 13 -8.36 66.22 -15.42
CA ALA A 13 -8.09 64.88 -15.94
C ALA A 13 -8.18 63.91 -14.76
N LEU A 14 -9.32 63.21 -14.62
CA LEU A 14 -9.39 61.99 -13.82
C LEU A 14 -8.50 60.94 -14.49
N ALA A 15 -7.24 60.89 -14.10
CA ALA A 15 -6.38 59.74 -14.37
C ALA A 15 -6.88 58.59 -13.47
N LEU A 16 -7.78 57.76 -14.01
CA LEU A 16 -8.01 56.41 -13.52
C LEU A 16 -6.67 55.66 -13.62
N MET A 17 -5.87 55.70 -12.55
CA MET A 17 -4.77 54.77 -12.39
C MET A 17 -5.37 53.39 -12.19
N ALA A 18 -5.64 52.69 -13.28
CA ALA A 18 -5.73 51.24 -13.24
C ALA A 18 -4.36 50.74 -12.78
N LEU A 19 -4.23 50.43 -11.49
CA LEU A 19 -3.08 49.68 -10.99
C LEU A 19 -3.00 48.41 -11.84
N PRO A 20 -1.85 48.11 -12.47
CA PRO A 20 -1.70 46.83 -13.13
C PRO A 20 -1.94 45.77 -12.05
N SER A 21 -2.96 44.93 -12.26
CA SER A 21 -3.09 43.69 -11.50
C SER A 21 -1.73 43.01 -11.60
N LEU A 22 -1.02 42.86 -10.47
CA LEU A 22 0.16 42.03 -10.42
C LEU A 22 -0.33 40.65 -10.88
N ALA A 23 0.01 40.28 -12.11
CA ALA A 23 -0.20 38.93 -12.59
C ALA A 23 0.57 38.04 -11.61
N GLN A 24 -0.14 37.27 -10.80
CA GLN A 24 0.50 36.29 -9.92
C GLN A 24 1.01 35.17 -10.82
N GLU A 25 2.24 35.31 -11.32
CA GLU A 25 2.92 34.23 -12.02
C GLU A 25 3.33 33.18 -10.99
N GLY A 26 2.64 32.04 -11.02
CA GLY A 26 2.97 30.84 -10.25
C GLY A 26 2.17 30.65 -8.95
N GLY A 27 1.96 29.38 -8.60
CA GLY A 27 1.25 28.94 -7.40
C GLY A 27 -0.25 28.70 -7.60
N ASN A 28 -0.90 28.16 -6.56
CA ASN A 28 -2.36 28.06 -6.52
C ASN A 28 -2.96 29.41 -6.10
N SER A 29 -4.15 29.73 -6.61
CA SER A 29 -4.96 30.82 -6.08
C SER A 29 -5.57 30.42 -4.74
N ALA A 30 -5.93 31.39 -3.90
CA ALA A 30 -6.63 31.13 -2.64
C ALA A 30 -7.96 30.34 -2.85
N LEU A 31 -8.63 30.58 -4.00
CA LEU A 31 -9.81 29.82 -4.38
C LEU A 31 -9.46 28.35 -4.70
N MET A 32 -8.35 28.11 -5.40
CA MET A 32 -7.87 26.76 -5.69
C MET A 32 -7.48 26.02 -4.40
N ASP A 33 -6.82 26.67 -3.44
CA ASP A 33 -6.46 26.04 -2.17
C ASP A 33 -7.71 25.63 -1.37
N LYS A 34 -8.76 26.48 -1.34
CA LYS A 34 -10.07 26.11 -0.76
C LYS A 34 -10.73 24.96 -1.50
N SER A 35 -10.70 24.98 -2.83
CA SER A 35 -11.23 23.91 -3.68
C SER A 35 -10.51 22.58 -3.43
N LEU A 36 -9.19 22.60 -3.25
CA LEU A 36 -8.39 21.42 -2.95
C LEU A 36 -8.66 20.90 -1.53
N ALA A 37 -8.72 21.78 -0.52
CA ALA A 37 -9.08 21.38 0.83
C ALA A 37 -10.51 20.76 0.91
N ALA A 38 -11.47 21.32 0.16
CA ALA A 38 -12.82 20.76 0.09
C ALA A 38 -12.87 19.44 -0.69
N GLY A 39 -12.06 19.31 -1.74
CA GLY A 39 -11.88 18.05 -2.45
C GLY A 39 -11.27 16.97 -1.56
N TRP A 40 -10.31 17.33 -0.70
CA TRP A 40 -9.75 16.42 0.30
C TRP A 40 -10.84 15.93 1.24
N LYS A 41 -11.57 16.87 1.87
CA LYS A 41 -12.66 16.53 2.80
C LYS A 41 -13.70 15.64 2.13
N ALA A 42 -14.14 15.98 0.91
CA ALA A 42 -15.12 15.19 0.17
C ALA A 42 -14.62 13.78 -0.18
N SER A 43 -13.42 13.66 -0.77
CA SER A 43 -12.84 12.38 -1.17
C SER A 43 -12.56 11.45 0.01
N PHE A 44 -11.93 11.97 1.07
CA PHE A 44 -11.55 11.15 2.23
C PHE A 44 -12.79 10.68 2.98
N VAL A 45 -13.72 11.58 3.29
CA VAL A 45 -15.00 11.19 3.94
C VAL A 45 -15.76 10.17 3.09
N CYS A 46 -15.80 10.34 1.76
CA CYS A 46 -16.45 9.37 0.87
C CYS A 46 -15.82 7.99 0.99
N SER A 47 -14.50 7.89 0.79
CA SER A 47 -13.81 6.60 0.78
C SER A 47 -13.87 5.92 2.15
N ASP A 48 -13.63 6.64 3.24
CA ASP A 48 -13.73 6.09 4.60
C ASP A 48 -15.15 5.59 4.92
N THR A 49 -16.17 6.32 4.51
CA THR A 49 -17.58 5.96 4.76
C THR A 49 -18.01 4.76 3.91
N PHE A 50 -17.79 4.82 2.60
CA PHE A 50 -18.40 3.88 1.66
C PHE A 50 -17.48 2.72 1.26
N VAL A 51 -16.17 2.86 1.38
CA VAL A 51 -15.20 1.77 1.15
C VAL A 51 -14.83 1.09 2.46
N ALA A 52 -14.52 1.87 3.50
CA ALA A 52 -14.07 1.31 4.78
C ALA A 52 -15.18 1.05 5.80
N GLY A 53 -16.37 1.62 5.60
CA GLY A 53 -17.49 1.45 6.53
C GLY A 53 -17.24 2.09 7.91
N MET A 54 -16.32 3.06 7.99
CA MET A 54 -15.97 3.73 9.23
C MET A 54 -17.00 4.80 9.59
N ASP A 55 -17.22 5.01 10.90
CA ASP A 55 -18.05 6.09 11.42
C ASP A 55 -17.29 7.42 11.48
N LEU A 56 -18.01 8.54 11.37
CA LEU A 56 -17.44 9.89 11.29
C LEU A 56 -16.46 10.23 12.43
N ASN A 57 -16.69 9.77 13.66
CA ASN A 57 -15.77 10.08 14.76
C ASN A 57 -14.42 9.38 14.54
N THR A 58 -14.47 8.13 14.09
CA THR A 58 -13.26 7.38 13.70
C THR A 58 -12.51 8.08 12.57
N LEU A 59 -13.21 8.69 11.60
CA LEU A 59 -12.58 9.47 10.52
C LEU A 59 -11.90 10.74 11.05
N GLU A 60 -12.58 11.48 11.92
CA GLU A 60 -12.11 12.73 12.51
C GLU A 60 -10.81 12.53 13.29
N ASP A 61 -10.72 11.44 14.07
CA ASP A 61 -9.52 11.12 14.87
C ASP A 61 -8.34 10.59 14.03
N ASN A 62 -8.61 10.14 12.79
CA ASN A 62 -7.66 9.46 11.93
C ASN A 62 -7.39 10.21 10.63
N ASP A 63 -8.17 9.93 9.57
CA ASP A 63 -7.82 10.34 8.21
C ASP A 63 -8.07 11.84 7.94
N LEU A 64 -8.94 12.47 8.75
CA LEU A 64 -9.20 13.91 8.71
C LEU A 64 -8.33 14.71 9.70
N ASP A 65 -7.65 14.05 10.64
CA ASP A 65 -6.62 14.67 11.46
C ASP A 65 -5.23 14.57 10.80
N GLY A 66 -4.32 15.47 11.18
CA GLY A 66 -2.94 15.43 10.70
C GLY A 66 -2.77 15.67 9.20
N ILE A 67 -3.74 16.30 8.52
CA ILE A 67 -3.65 16.63 7.09
C ILE A 67 -2.51 17.61 6.77
N TYR A 68 -2.19 17.74 5.49
CA TYR A 68 -1.17 18.65 4.96
C TYR A 68 -1.33 20.08 5.51
N THR A 69 -0.25 20.62 6.05
CA THR A 69 -0.23 21.91 6.76
C THR A 69 -0.58 23.09 5.86
N ASP A 70 -0.26 23.00 4.57
CA ASP A 70 -0.58 24.01 3.56
C ASP A 70 -2.09 24.10 3.25
N TYR A 71 -2.86 23.03 3.44
CA TYR A 71 -4.32 23.05 3.28
C TYR A 71 -5.10 23.24 4.58
N ARG A 72 -4.47 23.03 5.75
CA ARG A 72 -5.14 23.06 7.07
C ARG A 72 -5.95 24.34 7.30
N ARG A 73 -5.35 25.51 7.03
CA ARG A 73 -6.05 26.79 7.21
C ARG A 73 -7.33 26.90 6.38
N ALA A 74 -7.30 26.39 5.14
CA ALA A 74 -8.47 26.40 4.27
C ALA A 74 -9.48 25.36 4.74
N TYR A 75 -9.02 24.17 5.13
CA TYR A 75 -9.83 23.06 5.64
C TYR A 75 -10.65 23.44 6.87
N ASP A 76 -10.04 24.12 7.85
CA ASP A 76 -10.68 24.54 9.10
C ASP A 76 -11.80 25.57 8.89
N GLN A 77 -11.86 26.21 7.72
CA GLN A 77 -12.89 27.19 7.35
C GLN A 77 -14.03 26.57 6.54
N LEU A 78 -13.89 25.31 6.13
CA LEU A 78 -14.92 24.64 5.34
C LEU A 78 -16.09 24.23 6.23
N PRO A 79 -17.33 24.26 5.70
CA PRO A 79 -18.45 23.65 6.37
C PRO A 79 -18.24 22.13 6.53
N GLU A 80 -19.15 21.52 7.30
CA GLU A 80 -19.23 20.06 7.38
C GLU A 80 -19.53 19.43 6.03
N ALA A 81 -19.04 18.21 5.85
CA ALA A 81 -19.32 17.44 4.66
C ALA A 81 -20.79 16.99 4.66
N ARG A 82 -21.48 17.19 3.55
CA ARG A 82 -22.83 16.65 3.35
C ARG A 82 -22.70 15.24 2.78
N ILE A 83 -23.08 14.25 3.55
CA ILE A 83 -23.09 12.84 3.17
C ILE A 83 -24.51 12.45 2.74
N ASP A 84 -24.65 12.00 1.49
CA ASP A 84 -25.88 11.39 1.00
C ASP A 84 -25.71 9.88 0.95
N LEU A 85 -26.37 9.18 1.88
CA LEU A 85 -26.29 7.72 1.97
C LEU A 85 -27.05 7.01 0.84
N SER A 86 -28.05 7.66 0.25
CA SER A 86 -28.88 7.06 -0.81
C SER A 86 -28.18 7.08 -2.16
N GLU A 87 -27.57 8.22 -2.49
CA GLU A 87 -26.79 8.39 -3.71
C GLU A 87 -25.32 7.98 -3.55
N GLN A 88 -24.91 7.67 -2.31
CA GLN A 88 -23.54 7.35 -1.90
C GLN A 88 -22.54 8.44 -2.35
N THR A 89 -22.85 9.69 -2.00
CA THR A 89 -22.04 10.85 -2.36
C THR A 89 -21.64 11.66 -1.13
N VAL A 90 -20.55 12.40 -1.26
CA VAL A 90 -20.12 13.39 -0.30
C VAL A 90 -19.85 14.70 -1.02
N SER A 91 -20.39 15.80 -0.49
CA SER A 91 -20.18 17.13 -1.05
C SER A 91 -19.72 18.14 0.01
N VAL A 92 -18.83 19.05 -0.39
CA VAL A 92 -18.28 20.10 0.48
C VAL A 92 -18.28 21.43 -0.29
N LEU A 93 -19.05 22.40 0.21
CA LEU A 93 -19.07 23.76 -0.32
C LEU A 93 -17.77 24.50 0.06
N TYR A 94 -17.16 25.21 -0.89
CA TYR A 94 -15.92 25.97 -0.64
C TYR A 94 -15.98 27.42 -1.11
N ASP A 95 -16.88 27.73 -2.03
CA ASP A 95 -17.17 29.08 -2.51
C ASP A 95 -18.64 29.16 -2.99
N PRO A 96 -19.42 30.19 -2.61
CA PRO A 96 -20.82 30.32 -3.03
C PRO A 96 -21.04 30.49 -4.54
N SER A 97 -20.00 30.88 -5.28
CA SER A 97 -20.07 31.05 -6.75
C SER A 97 -19.75 29.78 -7.53
N MET A 98 -19.37 28.71 -6.84
CA MET A 98 -18.98 27.43 -7.45
C MET A 98 -19.88 26.30 -6.96
N PRO A 99 -20.13 25.27 -7.80
CA PRO A 99 -20.63 23.99 -7.30
C PRO A 99 -19.72 23.43 -6.19
N PRO A 100 -20.26 22.68 -5.22
CA PRO A 100 -19.45 22.06 -4.19
C PRO A 100 -18.46 21.06 -4.80
N ARG A 101 -17.40 20.71 -4.05
CA ARG A 101 -16.56 19.57 -4.42
C ARG A 101 -17.32 18.30 -4.09
N ILE A 102 -17.46 17.40 -5.06
CA ILE A 102 -18.26 16.18 -4.94
C ILE A 102 -17.35 14.96 -5.14
N ALA A 103 -17.44 14.00 -4.23
CA ALA A 103 -16.94 12.64 -4.41
C ALA A 103 -18.13 11.68 -4.44
N ALA A 104 -18.09 10.70 -5.33
CA ALA A 104 -19.16 9.72 -5.48
C ALA A 104 -18.60 8.30 -5.43
N TYR A 105 -19.21 7.45 -4.61
CA TYR A 105 -18.88 6.04 -4.53
C TYR A 105 -19.45 5.27 -5.72
N ARG A 106 -18.69 4.31 -6.23
CA ARG A 106 -19.09 3.36 -7.26
C ARG A 106 -18.69 1.96 -6.85
N PRO A 107 -19.62 0.98 -6.89
CA PRO A 107 -19.27 -0.41 -6.66
C PRO A 107 -18.06 -0.83 -7.51
N GLY A 108 -17.04 -1.35 -6.84
CA GLY A 108 -15.79 -1.81 -7.43
C GLY A 108 -14.71 -0.75 -7.66
N PHE A 109 -15.08 0.53 -7.77
CA PHE A 109 -14.13 1.65 -7.96
C PHE A 109 -13.91 2.48 -6.69
N GLY A 110 -14.65 2.21 -5.61
CA GLY A 110 -14.59 3.07 -4.42
C GLY A 110 -15.07 4.49 -4.75
N CYS A 111 -14.44 5.51 -4.18
CA CYS A 111 -14.84 6.89 -4.41
C CYS A 111 -14.02 7.58 -5.50
N THR A 112 -14.71 8.31 -6.37
CA THR A 112 -14.10 9.16 -7.40
C THR A 112 -14.44 10.61 -7.17
N GLN A 113 -13.41 11.47 -7.15
CA GLN A 113 -13.57 12.92 -7.04
C GLN A 113 -13.93 13.51 -8.42
N LEU A 114 -15.06 14.20 -8.50
CA LEU A 114 -15.46 14.90 -9.72
C LEU A 114 -14.55 16.11 -10.00
N PRO A 115 -14.39 16.53 -11.27
CA PRO A 115 -13.61 17.72 -11.61
C PRO A 115 -14.21 18.99 -10.99
N ALA A 116 -13.39 20.03 -10.79
CA ALA A 116 -13.86 21.32 -10.28
C ALA A 116 -14.91 21.93 -11.22
N GLY A 117 -16.02 22.41 -10.65
CA GLY A 117 -17.15 22.95 -11.40
C GLY A 117 -18.19 21.92 -11.89
N ALA A 118 -17.99 20.63 -11.60
CA ALA A 118 -19.01 19.62 -11.86
C ALA A 118 -20.14 19.68 -10.83
N ASP A 119 -21.36 19.40 -11.27
CA ASP A 119 -22.55 19.26 -10.42
C ASP A 119 -23.00 17.79 -10.29
N GLU A 120 -24.05 17.55 -9.50
CA GLU A 120 -24.59 16.22 -9.24
C GLU A 120 -25.07 15.50 -10.51
N THR A 121 -25.45 16.21 -11.58
CA THR A 121 -25.87 15.57 -12.83
C THR A 121 -24.72 14.87 -13.55
N MET A 122 -23.48 15.30 -13.28
CA MET A 122 -22.28 14.73 -13.91
C MET A 122 -21.86 13.39 -13.31
N ILE A 123 -22.40 13.03 -12.15
CA ILE A 123 -22.19 11.75 -11.46
C ILE A 123 -22.57 10.56 -12.36
N GLY A 124 -23.55 10.75 -13.26
CA GLY A 124 -24.00 9.74 -14.23
C GLY A 124 -22.94 9.33 -15.26
N TYR A 125 -21.92 10.16 -15.50
CA TYR A 125 -20.85 9.91 -16.47
C TYR A 125 -19.61 9.23 -15.87
N LEU A 126 -19.57 9.05 -14.55
CA LEU A 126 -18.46 8.34 -13.91
C LEU A 126 -18.36 6.89 -14.41
N PRO A 127 -17.14 6.33 -14.49
CA PRO A 127 -16.94 4.93 -14.84
C PRO A 127 -17.79 3.98 -14.00
N ARG A 128 -18.29 2.92 -14.64
CA ARG A 128 -19.00 1.82 -13.99
C ARG A 128 -18.36 0.51 -14.42
N PHE A 129 -18.19 -0.41 -13.48
CA PHE A 129 -17.81 -1.77 -13.82
C PHE A 129 -18.88 -2.37 -14.73
N ALA A 130 -18.46 -2.85 -15.91
CA ALA A 130 -19.37 -3.51 -16.84
C ALA A 130 -19.94 -4.79 -16.22
N ALA A 131 -19.09 -5.55 -15.55
CA ALA A 131 -19.45 -6.64 -14.65
C ALA A 131 -18.41 -6.72 -13.54
N TRP A 132 -18.84 -6.96 -12.31
CA TRP A 132 -17.92 -7.28 -11.24
C TRP A 132 -17.41 -8.73 -11.44
N PRO A 133 -16.11 -9.00 -11.30
CA PRO A 133 -15.58 -10.36 -11.45
C PRO A 133 -16.30 -11.34 -10.53
N ASP A 134 -16.75 -12.46 -11.10
CA ASP A 134 -17.39 -13.53 -10.32
C ASP A 134 -16.33 -14.23 -9.47
N VAL A 135 -16.53 -14.24 -8.15
CA VAL A 135 -15.57 -14.81 -7.21
C VAL A 135 -16.03 -16.21 -6.78
N THR A 136 -16.07 -17.12 -7.74
CA THR A 136 -16.63 -18.47 -7.58
C THR A 136 -15.73 -19.45 -6.81
N GLY A 137 -14.46 -19.09 -6.56
CA GLY A 137 -13.54 -19.89 -5.78
C GLY A 137 -13.70 -19.64 -4.28
N GLU A 138 -13.73 -20.71 -3.47
CA GLU A 138 -13.44 -20.62 -2.03
C GLU A 138 -12.03 -20.04 -1.85
N ASP A 139 -11.81 -19.22 -0.81
CA ASP A 139 -10.46 -18.85 -0.40
C ASP A 139 -9.73 -20.10 0.11
N ARG A 140 -9.04 -20.77 -0.80
CA ARG A 140 -8.21 -21.95 -0.55
C ARG A 140 -6.75 -21.58 -0.25
N GLY A 141 -6.45 -20.28 -0.15
CA GLY A 141 -5.14 -19.75 -0.50
C GLY A 141 -4.14 -19.56 0.64
N SER A 142 -4.57 -19.26 1.87
CA SER A 142 -3.60 -19.04 2.97
C SER A 142 -4.25 -19.03 4.36
N ALA A 143 -3.45 -19.36 5.38
CA ALA A 143 -3.78 -19.14 6.80
C ALA A 143 -3.63 -17.65 7.22
N ILE A 144 -3.88 -16.73 6.28
CA ILE A 144 -3.80 -15.28 6.44
C ILE A 144 -5.17 -14.63 6.23
N GLY A 145 -6.14 -15.36 5.67
CA GLY A 145 -7.39 -14.77 5.22
C GLY A 145 -8.34 -14.22 6.26
N SER A 146 -9.32 -13.42 5.84
CA SER A 146 -10.28 -12.81 6.78
C SER A 146 -11.12 -13.87 7.50
N ASN A 147 -11.45 -14.97 6.82
CA ASN A 147 -12.12 -16.14 7.37
C ASN A 147 -11.23 -17.04 8.26
N VAL A 148 -9.94 -16.74 8.40
CA VAL A 148 -9.02 -17.56 9.20
C VAL A 148 -9.21 -17.27 10.68
N GLN A 149 -9.49 -18.33 11.45
CA GLN A 149 -9.36 -18.32 12.90
C GLN A 149 -7.88 -18.46 13.25
N VAL A 150 -7.32 -17.40 13.82
CA VAL A 150 -5.91 -17.37 14.21
C VAL A 150 -5.72 -18.25 15.45
N SER A 151 -4.98 -19.35 15.29
CA SER A 151 -4.53 -20.19 16.40
C SER A 151 -3.06 -19.89 16.64
N LEU A 152 -2.79 -19.04 17.63
CA LEU A 152 -1.43 -18.65 17.98
C LEU A 152 -0.77 -19.75 18.82
N ARG A 153 0.48 -20.08 18.47
CA ARG A 153 1.34 -20.88 19.35
C ARG A 153 1.75 -20.03 20.54
N THR A 154 1.70 -20.60 21.74
CA THR A 154 1.98 -19.89 22.99
C THR A 154 3.35 -19.22 22.97
N GLU A 155 4.39 -19.92 22.51
CA GLU A 155 5.76 -19.39 22.52
C GLU A 155 5.91 -18.18 21.58
N GLU A 156 5.21 -18.16 20.46
CA GLU A 156 5.23 -17.00 19.54
C GLU A 156 4.41 -15.85 20.07
N ALA A 157 3.21 -16.13 20.57
CA ALA A 157 2.33 -15.12 21.14
C ALA A 157 3.01 -14.38 22.29
N GLU A 158 3.65 -15.10 23.23
CA GLU A 158 4.33 -14.51 24.38
C GLU A 158 5.53 -13.65 23.98
N ARG A 159 6.33 -14.11 23.01
CA ARG A 159 7.52 -13.36 22.56
C ARG A 159 7.17 -12.16 21.68
N LEU A 160 6.10 -12.25 20.89
CA LEU A 160 5.64 -11.17 20.02
C LEU A 160 4.82 -10.12 20.77
N ASP A 161 4.26 -10.43 21.94
CA ASP A 161 3.45 -9.48 22.71
C ASP A 161 4.20 -8.17 22.98
N ILE A 162 5.49 -8.22 23.37
CA ILE A 162 6.29 -7.03 23.68
C ILE A 162 6.46 -6.10 22.45
N PRO A 163 7.07 -6.54 21.33
CA PRO A 163 7.25 -5.66 20.17
C PRO A 163 5.92 -5.21 19.56
N VAL A 164 4.90 -6.07 19.54
CA VAL A 164 3.55 -5.69 19.08
C VAL A 164 2.97 -4.63 20.01
N SER A 165 3.09 -4.81 21.34
CA SER A 165 2.73 -3.83 22.38
C SER A 165 3.34 -2.46 22.17
N PHE A 166 4.65 -2.43 22.00
CA PHE A 166 5.39 -1.20 21.74
C PHE A 166 5.07 -0.55 20.40
N ALA A 167 4.56 -1.28 19.41
CA ALA A 167 4.08 -0.65 18.17
C ALA A 167 2.87 0.28 18.39
N PHE A 168 2.13 0.16 19.49
CA PHE A 168 0.95 1.00 19.77
C PHE A 168 1.13 1.94 20.98
N ASP A 169 2.34 2.02 21.56
CA ASP A 169 2.57 2.87 22.73
C ASP A 169 2.85 4.34 22.39
N GLU A 170 2.83 4.67 21.10
CA GLU A 170 3.09 5.99 20.52
C GLU A 170 4.45 6.59 20.92
N ARG A 171 5.41 5.76 21.34
CA ARG A 171 6.70 6.22 21.90
C ARG A 171 7.88 5.41 21.42
N THR A 172 7.83 4.08 21.56
CA THR A 172 8.98 3.20 21.41
C THR A 172 9.52 3.21 19.98
N TYR A 173 8.65 3.12 18.99
CA TYR A 173 9.03 3.16 17.57
C TYR A 173 8.71 4.50 16.91
N GLY A 174 8.64 5.59 17.68
CA GLY A 174 8.44 6.93 17.15
C GLY A 174 7.37 7.68 17.95
N ASN A 175 7.78 8.82 18.50
CA ASN A 175 6.94 9.64 19.37
C ASN A 175 5.73 10.24 18.62
N GLY A 176 4.52 9.95 19.07
CA GLY A 176 3.26 10.41 18.46
C GLY A 176 2.88 9.67 17.17
N THR A 177 3.50 8.51 16.89
CA THR A 177 3.07 7.63 15.80
C THR A 177 1.80 6.89 16.20
N ARG A 178 0.87 6.71 15.26
CA ARG A 178 -0.48 6.18 15.52
C ARG A 178 -0.67 4.87 14.77
N THR A 179 -0.45 3.76 15.44
CA THR A 179 -0.62 2.43 14.83
C THR A 179 -2.08 1.99 14.86
N SER A 180 -2.62 1.62 13.70
CA SER A 180 -4.00 1.14 13.54
C SER A 180 -4.10 -0.36 13.41
N ALA A 181 -3.07 -1.02 12.86
CA ALA A 181 -2.99 -2.47 12.76
C ALA A 181 -1.55 -2.97 12.71
N VAL A 182 -1.32 -4.14 13.30
CA VAL A 182 -0.11 -4.95 13.13
C VAL A 182 -0.53 -6.36 12.78
N VAL A 183 0.11 -6.96 11.77
CA VAL A 183 -0.01 -8.39 11.43
C VAL A 183 1.38 -8.93 11.18
N VAL A 184 1.73 -10.03 11.86
CA VAL A 184 2.99 -10.76 11.65
C VAL A 184 2.65 -12.13 11.09
N VAL A 185 3.24 -12.46 9.93
CA VAL A 185 3.12 -13.77 9.30
C VAL A 185 4.46 -14.48 9.40
N LYS A 186 4.44 -15.75 9.77
CA LYS A 186 5.59 -16.65 9.74
C LYS A 186 5.17 -17.96 9.10
N ASP A 187 5.94 -18.44 8.14
CA ASP A 187 5.67 -19.70 7.44
C ASP A 187 4.27 -19.80 6.83
N GLY A 188 3.78 -18.67 6.29
CA GLY A 188 2.46 -18.57 5.66
C GLY A 188 1.28 -18.52 6.63
N GLN A 189 1.53 -18.37 7.94
CA GLN A 189 0.50 -18.30 8.99
C GLN A 189 0.60 -17.00 9.80
N ILE A 190 -0.54 -16.42 10.18
CA ILE A 190 -0.55 -15.30 11.13
C ILE A 190 -0.12 -15.82 12.51
N VAL A 191 0.94 -15.22 13.05
CA VAL A 191 1.52 -15.55 14.37
C VAL A 191 1.42 -14.41 15.38
N ALA A 192 1.02 -13.22 14.93
CA ALA A 192 0.50 -12.16 15.80
C ALA A 192 -0.37 -11.21 14.98
N GLU A 193 -1.42 -10.68 15.60
CA GLU A 193 -2.15 -9.55 15.05
C GLU A 193 -2.73 -8.69 16.17
N ARG A 194 -2.86 -7.39 15.90
CA ARG A 194 -3.55 -6.45 16.78
C ARG A 194 -4.10 -5.29 15.98
N TYR A 195 -5.24 -4.76 16.42
CA TYR A 195 -5.92 -3.64 15.79
C TYR A 195 -6.24 -2.56 16.83
N ALA A 196 -6.24 -1.31 16.40
CA ALA A 196 -6.70 -0.20 17.21
C ALA A 196 -8.24 -0.22 17.35
N ARG A 197 -8.76 0.58 18.27
CA ARG A 197 -10.22 0.73 18.43
C ARG A 197 -10.85 1.19 17.12
N GLY A 198 -11.99 0.59 16.76
CA GLY A 198 -12.74 0.94 15.54
C GLY A 198 -12.16 0.34 14.26
N ILE A 199 -11.05 -0.40 14.36
CA ILE A 199 -10.41 -1.10 13.25
C ILE A 199 -10.41 -2.59 13.56
N ASP A 200 -10.70 -3.40 12.56
CA ASP A 200 -10.54 -4.85 12.62
C ASP A 200 -9.81 -5.40 11.37
N HIS A 201 -9.79 -6.72 11.25
CA HIS A 201 -9.11 -7.43 10.17
C HIS A 201 -9.82 -7.34 8.82
N GLU A 202 -11.08 -6.89 8.78
CA GLU A 202 -11.86 -6.68 7.56
C GLU A 202 -11.94 -5.19 7.17
N THR A 203 -11.58 -4.29 8.08
CA THR A 203 -11.59 -2.83 7.85
C THR A 203 -10.46 -2.41 6.88
N PRO A 204 -10.76 -2.07 5.62
CA PRO A 204 -9.73 -1.60 4.70
C PRO A 204 -9.34 -0.17 5.07
N GLN A 205 -8.08 0.17 4.83
CA GLN A 205 -7.55 1.51 5.05
C GLN A 205 -6.79 1.97 3.80
N ARG A 206 -6.71 3.28 3.59
CA ARG A 206 -5.90 3.86 2.51
C ARG A 206 -4.43 3.45 2.66
N THR A 207 -3.86 2.88 1.59
CA THR A 207 -2.49 2.33 1.60
C THR A 207 -1.41 3.38 1.31
N TRP A 208 -1.81 4.57 0.84
CA TRP A 208 -0.89 5.58 0.37
C TRP A 208 0.12 4.96 -0.63
N SER A 209 1.38 5.38 -0.61
CA SER A 209 2.37 4.86 -1.55
C SER A 209 2.66 3.36 -1.47
N ALA A 210 2.16 2.59 -0.48
CA ALA A 210 2.24 1.13 -0.56
C ALA A 210 1.44 0.59 -1.77
N ALA A 211 0.46 1.34 -2.28
CA ALA A 211 -0.24 1.08 -3.54
C ALA A 211 0.69 0.92 -4.76
N LYS A 212 1.86 1.55 -4.74
CA LYS A 212 2.85 1.45 -5.82
C LYS A 212 3.35 0.02 -6.00
N SER A 213 3.59 -0.67 -4.90
CA SER A 213 4.01 -2.07 -4.87
C SER A 213 2.88 -2.99 -5.36
N ILE A 214 1.62 -2.67 -5.07
CA ILE A 214 0.44 -3.35 -5.65
C ILE A 214 0.41 -3.12 -7.18
N THR A 215 0.66 -1.89 -7.64
CA THR A 215 0.75 -1.60 -9.09
C THR A 215 1.86 -2.39 -9.77
N ALA A 216 3.05 -2.49 -9.17
CA ALA A 216 4.10 -3.37 -9.70
C ALA A 216 3.68 -4.84 -9.74
N THR A 217 2.90 -5.30 -8.78
CA THR A 217 2.35 -6.67 -8.78
C THR A 217 1.42 -6.88 -9.98
N VAL A 218 0.52 -5.92 -10.25
CA VAL A 218 -0.38 -5.94 -11.41
C VAL A 218 0.39 -5.90 -12.73
N ILE A 219 1.38 -5.01 -12.87
CA ILE A 219 2.23 -4.94 -14.07
C ILE A 219 3.04 -6.24 -14.26
N GLY A 220 3.50 -6.85 -13.17
CA GLY A 220 4.16 -8.15 -13.20
C GLY A 220 3.25 -9.24 -13.77
N ALA A 221 2.00 -9.31 -13.31
CA ALA A 221 1.00 -10.24 -13.87
C ALA A 221 0.70 -9.95 -15.35
N ALA A 222 0.60 -8.67 -15.74
CA ALA A 222 0.40 -8.29 -17.13
C ALA A 222 1.58 -8.72 -18.03
N ARG A 223 2.82 -8.56 -17.53
CA ARG A 223 4.02 -9.09 -18.18
C ARG A 223 3.98 -10.61 -18.31
N ARG A 224 3.58 -11.32 -17.25
CA ARG A 224 3.44 -12.79 -17.27
C ARG A 224 2.45 -13.26 -18.34
N GLN A 225 1.39 -12.50 -18.57
CA GLN A 225 0.36 -12.77 -19.58
C GLN A 225 0.71 -12.22 -20.98
N GLY A 226 1.90 -11.62 -21.16
CA GLY A 226 2.36 -11.12 -22.46
C GLY A 226 1.67 -9.84 -22.93
N MET A 227 0.98 -9.12 -22.04
CA MET A 227 0.30 -7.86 -22.38
C MET A 227 1.27 -6.69 -22.50
N VAL A 228 2.36 -6.72 -21.73
CA VAL A 228 3.41 -5.69 -21.74
C VAL A 228 4.78 -6.34 -21.57
N ASP A 229 5.82 -5.68 -22.07
CA ASP A 229 7.21 -6.00 -21.74
C ASP A 229 7.87 -4.77 -21.10
N ILE A 230 8.51 -4.98 -19.95
CA ILE A 230 9.08 -3.89 -19.16
C ILE A 230 10.33 -3.28 -19.80
N ASP A 231 10.99 -4.01 -20.69
CA ASP A 231 12.21 -3.56 -21.38
C ASP A 231 11.93 -2.74 -22.65
N TYR A 232 10.66 -2.65 -23.06
CA TYR A 232 10.23 -1.84 -24.19
C TYR A 232 9.65 -0.50 -23.72
N PRO A 233 9.60 0.52 -24.61
CA PRO A 233 8.91 1.76 -24.34
C PRO A 233 7.49 1.54 -23.80
N ALA A 234 7.09 2.37 -22.84
CA ALA A 234 5.72 2.37 -22.36
C ALA A 234 4.77 2.78 -23.50
N VAL A 235 3.74 1.97 -23.74
CA VAL A 235 2.70 2.24 -24.75
C VAL A 235 1.87 3.42 -24.26
N LEU A 236 2.08 4.59 -24.87
CA LEU A 236 1.35 5.80 -24.52
C LEU A 236 1.17 6.70 -25.75
N ASP A 237 -0.06 6.82 -26.24
CA ASP A 237 -0.43 7.60 -27.42
C ASP A 237 0.08 9.04 -27.34
N ALA A 238 0.03 9.63 -26.14
CA ALA A 238 0.49 10.99 -25.87
C ALA A 238 2.00 11.19 -26.11
N TRP A 239 2.80 10.11 -26.19
CA TRP A 239 4.25 10.13 -26.38
C TRP A 239 4.69 9.61 -27.75
N GLU A 240 3.79 9.11 -28.60
CA GLU A 240 4.16 8.43 -29.86
C GLU A 240 4.68 9.37 -30.96
N SER A 241 4.55 10.69 -30.79
CA SER A 241 5.10 11.66 -31.74
C SER A 241 6.61 11.45 -31.96
N GLY A 242 7.05 11.50 -33.23
CA GLY A 242 8.46 11.33 -33.60
C GLY A 242 9.40 12.36 -32.97
N ALA A 243 8.87 13.54 -32.62
CA ALA A 243 9.63 14.61 -31.97
C ALA A 243 9.63 14.51 -30.44
N ASP A 244 8.82 13.61 -29.85
CA ASP A 244 8.73 13.47 -28.40
C ASP A 244 9.78 12.47 -27.87
N PRO A 245 10.78 12.92 -27.09
CA PRO A 245 11.80 12.03 -26.54
C PRO A 245 11.25 11.07 -25.47
N ARG A 246 10.07 11.32 -24.90
CA ARG A 246 9.45 10.47 -23.87
C ARG A 246 9.08 9.09 -24.40
N ARG A 247 8.93 8.92 -25.73
CA ARG A 247 8.78 7.62 -26.42
C ARG A 247 9.90 6.60 -26.13
N LYS A 248 10.99 7.01 -25.49
CA LYS A 248 12.11 6.14 -25.09
C LYS A 248 12.01 5.67 -23.64
N ILE A 249 11.08 6.21 -22.86
CA ILE A 249 10.84 5.79 -21.47
C ILE A 249 10.25 4.38 -21.50
N THR A 250 10.95 3.44 -20.88
CA THR A 250 10.46 2.06 -20.71
C THR A 250 9.60 1.93 -19.46
N LEU A 251 8.74 0.90 -19.42
CA LEU A 251 8.05 0.52 -18.19
C LEU A 251 9.03 0.21 -17.05
N ARG A 252 10.22 -0.36 -17.33
CA ARG A 252 11.29 -0.54 -16.34
C ARG A 252 11.78 0.79 -15.78
N ASN A 253 11.88 1.85 -16.60
CA ASN A 253 12.25 3.17 -16.09
C ASN A 253 11.21 3.71 -15.12
N LEU A 254 9.92 3.57 -15.45
CA LEU A 254 8.82 3.99 -14.59
C LEU A 254 8.80 3.19 -13.28
N LEU A 255 8.89 1.86 -13.35
CA LEU A 255 8.93 1.01 -12.16
C LEU A 255 10.12 1.35 -11.24
N ASN A 256 11.26 1.76 -11.80
CA ASN A 256 12.45 2.13 -11.03
C ASN A 256 12.49 3.60 -10.57
N MET A 257 11.41 4.38 -10.73
CA MET A 257 11.38 5.82 -10.40
C MET A 257 12.47 6.61 -11.12
N ALA A 258 12.69 6.26 -12.39
CA ALA A 258 13.79 6.75 -13.21
C ALA A 258 13.33 7.14 -14.61
N SER A 259 12.09 7.58 -14.77
CA SER A 259 11.56 8.06 -16.06
C SER A 259 12.34 9.26 -16.63
N GLY A 260 12.88 10.10 -15.75
CA GLY A 260 13.50 11.38 -16.12
C GLY A 260 12.49 12.52 -16.29
N LEU A 261 11.21 12.29 -15.99
CA LEU A 261 10.17 13.31 -16.04
C LEU A 261 10.34 14.37 -14.95
N ASP A 262 9.94 15.60 -15.28
CA ASP A 262 9.82 16.71 -14.32
C ASP A 262 8.53 16.55 -13.52
N SER A 263 8.61 15.75 -12.46
CA SER A 263 7.52 15.62 -11.48
C SER A 263 7.48 16.78 -10.46
N GLY A 264 8.13 17.93 -10.72
CA GLY A 264 8.20 19.05 -9.78
C GLY A 264 9.08 18.81 -8.55
N GLU A 265 9.18 19.79 -7.65
CA GLU A 265 10.09 19.73 -6.49
C GLU A 265 9.73 18.61 -5.50
N THR A 266 8.44 18.34 -5.35
CA THR A 266 7.91 17.25 -4.52
C THR A 266 7.20 16.20 -5.40
N GLY A 267 7.98 15.38 -6.11
CA GLY A 267 7.45 14.36 -7.05
C GLY A 267 6.38 13.42 -6.49
N SER A 268 6.33 13.23 -5.18
CA SER A 268 5.32 12.42 -4.48
C SER A 268 4.03 13.16 -4.13
N ARG A 269 3.87 14.44 -4.51
CA ARG A 269 2.66 15.25 -4.30
C ARG A 269 1.96 15.50 -5.63
N THR A 270 0.77 14.93 -5.80
CA THR A 270 -0.08 15.07 -7.01
C THR A 270 -1.50 15.49 -6.63
N ASP A 271 -1.59 16.53 -5.81
CA ASP A 271 -2.80 17.02 -5.14
C ASP A 271 -3.97 17.27 -6.09
N ARG A 272 -3.68 17.90 -7.25
CA ARG A 272 -4.67 18.19 -8.29
C ARG A 272 -5.33 16.93 -8.86
N LEU A 273 -4.61 15.82 -8.91
CA LEU A 273 -5.15 14.53 -9.32
C LEU A 273 -5.93 13.88 -8.17
N TYR A 274 -5.34 13.78 -6.98
CA TYR A 274 -5.88 12.96 -5.89
C TYR A 274 -7.17 13.52 -5.28
N PHE A 275 -7.24 14.85 -5.11
CA PHE A 275 -8.40 15.51 -4.50
C PHE A 275 -8.83 16.78 -5.27
N GLY A 276 -8.08 17.18 -6.29
CA GLY A 276 -8.50 18.23 -7.22
C GLY A 276 -9.44 17.77 -8.34
N GLY A 277 -9.63 16.45 -8.54
CA GLY A 277 -10.43 15.91 -9.64
C GLY A 277 -9.78 16.14 -11.02
N GLY A 278 -8.46 16.22 -11.09
CA GLY A 278 -7.71 16.16 -12.35
C GLY A 278 -7.63 14.74 -12.88
N ARG A 279 -7.25 14.57 -14.17
CA ARG A 279 -7.01 13.26 -14.75
C ARG A 279 -5.55 12.85 -14.72
N VAL A 280 -5.29 11.55 -14.71
CA VAL A 280 -3.94 10.98 -14.85
C VAL A 280 -3.29 11.49 -16.13
N VAL A 281 -4.02 11.50 -17.25
CA VAL A 281 -3.50 11.96 -18.55
C VAL A 281 -3.15 13.45 -18.59
N ASP A 282 -3.88 14.28 -17.85
CA ASP A 282 -3.66 15.74 -17.85
C ASP A 282 -2.50 16.14 -16.94
N GLN A 283 -2.21 15.33 -15.92
CA GLN A 283 -1.23 15.65 -14.87
C GLN A 283 0.08 14.88 -15.03
N ALA A 284 0.02 13.56 -15.16
CA ALA A 284 1.19 12.69 -15.16
C ALA A 284 1.76 12.52 -16.58
N ALA A 285 0.92 12.19 -17.56
CA ALA A 285 1.38 11.97 -18.94
C ALA A 285 1.87 13.26 -19.64
N SER A 286 1.51 14.44 -19.12
CA SER A 286 1.88 15.75 -19.69
C SER A 286 3.24 16.26 -19.22
N LYS A 287 3.91 15.61 -18.25
CA LYS A 287 5.23 16.05 -17.76
C LYS A 287 6.28 16.01 -18.85
N VAL A 288 7.16 17.01 -18.88
CA VAL A 288 8.32 17.07 -19.77
C VAL A 288 9.51 16.31 -19.18
N LEU A 289 10.55 16.03 -19.97
CA LEU A 289 11.80 15.47 -19.44
C LEU A 289 12.67 16.55 -18.79
N GLU A 290 13.18 16.28 -17.59
CA GLU A 290 14.28 17.04 -16.96
C GLU A 290 15.60 16.25 -16.96
N ALA A 291 15.56 14.94 -17.20
CA ALA A 291 16.73 14.07 -17.31
C ALA A 291 16.50 12.96 -18.35
N MET A 292 17.58 12.33 -18.82
CA MET A 292 17.47 11.16 -19.71
C MET A 292 16.87 9.96 -18.96
N PRO A 293 16.00 9.14 -19.61
CA PRO A 293 15.43 7.95 -18.98
C PRO A 293 16.50 7.00 -18.42
N GLY A 294 16.28 6.52 -17.20
CA GLY A 294 17.17 5.62 -16.47
C GLY A 294 18.40 6.27 -15.84
N LYS A 295 18.63 7.58 -16.02
CA LYS A 295 19.86 8.25 -15.53
C LYS A 295 19.74 8.87 -14.15
N ARG A 296 18.53 9.01 -13.61
CA ARG A 296 18.30 9.71 -12.35
C ARG A 296 17.10 9.11 -11.63
N PHE A 297 17.28 8.89 -10.34
CA PHE A 297 16.20 8.52 -9.44
C PHE A 297 15.45 9.77 -9.00
N LYS A 298 14.12 9.76 -9.14
CA LYS A 298 13.22 10.73 -8.50
C LYS A 298 11.94 10.00 -8.12
N TYR A 299 11.72 9.86 -6.81
CA TYR A 299 10.52 9.21 -6.30
C TYR A 299 9.28 10.05 -6.64
N ALA A 300 8.44 9.54 -7.55
CA ALA A 300 7.31 10.28 -8.09
C ALA A 300 6.03 9.44 -8.16
N ASN A 301 4.86 10.08 -8.01
CA ASN A 301 3.59 9.40 -8.25
C ASN A 301 3.34 9.21 -9.75
N ASP A 302 3.81 10.14 -10.58
CA ASP A 302 3.60 10.16 -12.02
C ASP A 302 4.10 8.86 -12.67
N ASP A 303 5.29 8.37 -12.29
CA ASP A 303 5.88 7.15 -12.85
C ASP A 303 4.96 5.93 -12.67
N THR A 304 4.40 5.74 -11.47
CA THR A 304 3.46 4.65 -11.20
C THR A 304 2.15 4.81 -11.98
N LEU A 305 1.61 6.03 -12.02
CA LEU A 305 0.35 6.33 -12.69
C LEU A 305 0.46 6.11 -14.21
N ILE A 306 1.59 6.53 -14.80
CA ILE A 306 1.87 6.32 -16.22
C ILE A 306 2.08 4.84 -16.50
N ALA A 307 2.75 4.08 -15.63
CA ALA A 307 2.91 2.63 -15.83
C ALA A 307 1.54 1.93 -15.90
N MET A 308 0.61 2.29 -15.02
CA MET A 308 -0.76 1.74 -15.05
C MET A 308 -1.57 2.24 -16.26
N ARG A 309 -1.39 3.50 -16.65
CA ARG A 309 -1.97 4.06 -17.87
C ARG A 309 -1.47 3.35 -19.14
N ALA A 310 -0.18 3.06 -19.21
CA ALA A 310 0.40 2.33 -20.34
C ALA A 310 -0.15 0.91 -20.43
N LEU A 311 -0.45 0.26 -19.29
CA LEU A 311 -1.17 -1.00 -19.28
C LEU A 311 -2.60 -0.84 -19.84
N ARG A 312 -3.34 0.22 -19.46
CA ARG A 312 -4.67 0.50 -20.01
C ARG A 312 -4.64 0.58 -21.53
N GLU A 313 -3.69 1.34 -22.08
CA GLU A 313 -3.56 1.52 -23.53
C GLU A 313 -3.11 0.24 -24.23
N ALA A 314 -2.20 -0.53 -23.64
CA ALA A 314 -1.80 -1.83 -24.17
C ALA A 314 -2.96 -2.85 -24.21
N ILE A 315 -3.87 -2.81 -23.22
CA ILE A 315 -5.08 -3.66 -23.20
C ILE A 315 -6.10 -3.19 -24.24
N GLY A 316 -6.27 -1.88 -24.42
CA GLY A 316 -7.16 -1.28 -25.43
C GLY A 316 -8.66 -1.54 -25.18
N ASP A 317 -9.03 -1.99 -23.98
CA ASP A 317 -10.38 -2.35 -23.57
C ASP A 317 -10.54 -2.03 -22.07
N ASP A 318 -11.32 -0.99 -21.77
CA ASP A 318 -11.50 -0.50 -20.40
C ASP A 318 -12.14 -1.55 -19.47
N SER A 319 -13.08 -2.34 -19.98
CA SER A 319 -13.72 -3.39 -19.18
C SER A 319 -12.70 -4.44 -18.73
N LYS A 320 -11.80 -4.85 -19.63
CA LYS A 320 -10.70 -5.77 -19.30
C LYS A 320 -9.67 -5.10 -18.39
N PHE A 321 -9.30 -3.86 -18.66
CA PHE A 321 -8.35 -3.13 -17.83
C PHE A 321 -8.84 -2.98 -16.38
N HIS A 322 -10.11 -2.63 -16.18
CA HIS A 322 -10.68 -2.44 -14.85
C HIS A 322 -10.83 -3.75 -14.05
N SER A 323 -11.18 -4.85 -14.72
CA SER A 323 -11.28 -6.18 -14.09
C SER A 323 -9.92 -6.83 -13.85
N PHE A 324 -8.89 -6.49 -14.64
CA PHE A 324 -7.60 -7.16 -14.65
C PHE A 324 -6.89 -7.23 -13.27
N PRO A 325 -6.73 -6.15 -12.48
CA PRO A 325 -6.08 -6.23 -11.17
C PRO A 325 -6.77 -7.23 -10.23
N TYR A 326 -8.10 -7.29 -10.30
CA TYR A 326 -8.91 -8.15 -9.46
C TYR A 326 -8.83 -9.62 -9.90
N GLU A 327 -9.09 -9.88 -11.18
CA GLU A 327 -9.13 -11.23 -11.74
C GLU A 327 -7.76 -11.89 -11.83
N SER A 328 -6.72 -11.11 -12.16
CA SER A 328 -5.39 -11.65 -12.43
C SER A 328 -4.47 -11.65 -11.22
N VAL A 329 -4.80 -10.90 -10.16
CA VAL A 329 -3.96 -10.80 -8.95
C VAL A 329 -4.77 -10.89 -7.67
N LEU A 330 -5.55 -9.86 -7.34
CA LEU A 330 -6.07 -9.66 -5.98
C LEU A 330 -7.00 -10.80 -5.55
N HIS A 331 -7.99 -11.17 -6.36
CA HIS A 331 -8.91 -12.25 -6.02
C HIS A 331 -8.23 -13.62 -6.02
N LYS A 332 -7.23 -13.83 -6.88
CA LYS A 332 -6.45 -15.09 -6.93
C LYS A 332 -5.68 -15.35 -5.65
N ILE A 333 -5.11 -14.29 -5.05
CA ILE A 333 -4.42 -14.39 -3.75
C ILE A 333 -5.36 -14.26 -2.55
N GLY A 334 -6.66 -14.09 -2.77
CA GLY A 334 -7.65 -13.91 -1.71
C GLY A 334 -7.69 -12.51 -1.09
N ALA A 335 -7.04 -11.51 -1.69
CA ALA A 335 -7.07 -10.11 -1.25
C ALA A 335 -8.39 -9.43 -1.66
N ARG A 336 -9.50 -9.85 -1.05
CA ARG A 336 -10.88 -9.50 -1.42
C ARG A 336 -11.39 -8.19 -0.83
N HIS A 337 -10.69 -7.63 0.15
CA HIS A 337 -11.00 -6.36 0.80
C HIS A 337 -10.04 -5.26 0.30
N THR A 338 -9.65 -5.36 -0.97
CA THR A 338 -8.76 -4.41 -1.63
C THR A 338 -9.49 -3.73 -2.77
N THR A 339 -9.58 -2.40 -2.74
CA THR A 339 -10.26 -1.58 -3.75
C THR A 339 -9.30 -0.56 -4.34
N MET A 340 -9.21 -0.50 -5.67
CA MET A 340 -8.38 0.46 -6.40
C MET A 340 -9.25 1.59 -6.96
N GLU A 341 -9.07 2.81 -6.45
CA GLU A 341 -9.86 3.97 -6.88
C GLU A 341 -9.36 4.55 -8.21
N VAL A 342 -10.28 5.15 -8.97
CA VAL A 342 -10.02 5.74 -10.29
C VAL A 342 -10.30 7.24 -10.29
N ASP A 343 -9.66 7.95 -11.21
CA ASP A 343 -10.11 9.28 -11.60
C ASP A 343 -11.44 9.21 -12.39
N TRP A 344 -12.03 10.37 -12.67
CA TRP A 344 -13.30 10.44 -13.39
C TRP A 344 -13.23 9.99 -14.85
N ASN A 345 -12.03 9.71 -15.38
CA ASN A 345 -11.78 9.16 -16.70
C ASN A 345 -11.51 7.64 -16.67
N GLY A 346 -11.55 7.02 -15.49
CA GLY A 346 -11.34 5.59 -15.30
C GLY A 346 -9.87 5.16 -15.24
N ASP A 347 -8.93 6.09 -15.11
CA ASP A 347 -7.54 5.73 -14.85
C ASP A 347 -7.34 5.45 -13.35
N PHE A 348 -6.74 4.31 -12.99
CA PHE A 348 -6.45 4.01 -11.59
C PHE A 348 -5.49 5.02 -10.98
N ILE A 349 -5.82 5.55 -9.80
CA ILE A 349 -4.93 6.40 -9.01
C ILE A 349 -4.08 5.51 -8.08
N SER A 350 -3.48 4.46 -8.66
CA SER A 350 -2.86 3.34 -7.95
C SER A 350 -1.46 3.64 -7.40
N SER A 351 -1.02 4.89 -7.45
CA SER A 351 0.14 5.37 -6.73
C SER A 351 -0.15 5.73 -5.27
N SER A 352 -1.44 5.84 -4.88
CA SER A 352 -1.86 6.10 -3.50
C SER A 352 -3.29 5.70 -3.11
N GLN A 353 -4.26 5.77 -4.03
CA GLN A 353 -5.69 5.62 -3.73
C GLN A 353 -6.13 4.16 -3.87
N VAL A 354 -5.41 3.28 -3.16
CA VAL A 354 -5.79 1.87 -2.99
C VAL A 354 -6.13 1.65 -1.53
N TRP A 355 -7.28 1.04 -1.28
CA TRP A 355 -7.76 0.62 0.03
C TRP A 355 -7.47 -0.85 0.20
N SER A 356 -6.96 -1.26 1.36
CA SER A 356 -6.67 -2.66 1.64
C SER A 356 -6.62 -2.91 3.15
N THR A 357 -6.95 -4.12 3.59
CA THR A 357 -6.78 -4.53 4.99
C THR A 357 -5.33 -4.88 5.29
N ALA A 358 -4.98 -5.02 6.57
CA ALA A 358 -3.65 -5.48 6.95
C ALA A 358 -3.38 -6.93 6.47
N ARG A 359 -4.41 -7.80 6.53
CA ARG A 359 -4.33 -9.19 6.06
C ARG A 359 -4.19 -9.30 4.54
N ASP A 360 -4.91 -8.49 3.77
CA ASP A 360 -4.78 -8.46 2.31
C ASP A 360 -3.39 -8.01 1.86
N LEU A 361 -2.84 -6.98 2.50
CA LEU A 361 -1.46 -6.58 2.29
C LEU A 361 -0.45 -7.67 2.65
N ALA A 362 -0.70 -8.42 3.73
CA ALA A 362 0.12 -9.58 4.09
C ALA A 362 0.08 -10.66 3.01
N ARG A 363 -1.07 -10.90 2.35
CA ARG A 363 -1.16 -11.82 1.20
C ARG A 363 -0.38 -11.34 -0.02
N VAL A 364 -0.39 -10.04 -0.31
CA VAL A 364 0.50 -9.48 -1.35
C VAL A 364 1.95 -9.76 -0.98
N GLY A 365 2.35 -9.53 0.28
CA GLY A 365 3.70 -9.91 0.76
C GLY A 365 4.00 -11.41 0.63
N GLN A 366 3.01 -12.28 0.91
CA GLN A 366 3.14 -13.73 0.82
C GLN A 366 3.33 -14.19 -0.63
N LEU A 367 2.68 -13.54 -1.59
CA LEU A 367 2.93 -13.79 -3.01
C LEU A 367 4.41 -13.58 -3.37
N TYR A 368 5.05 -12.55 -2.82
CA TYR A 368 6.48 -12.29 -3.03
C TYR A 368 7.39 -13.27 -2.27
N LEU A 369 7.02 -13.72 -1.06
CA LEU A 369 7.75 -14.80 -0.36
C LEU A 369 7.73 -16.12 -1.16
N GLN A 370 6.69 -16.34 -1.95
CA GLN A 370 6.48 -17.55 -2.75
C GLN A 370 6.98 -17.41 -4.19
N ASP A 371 7.88 -16.46 -4.48
CA ASP A 371 8.40 -16.20 -5.84
C ASP A 371 7.27 -15.99 -6.89
N GLY A 372 6.18 -15.34 -6.49
CA GLY A 372 5.04 -15.10 -7.38
C GLY A 372 4.13 -16.31 -7.63
N MET A 373 4.33 -17.40 -6.90
CA MET A 373 3.43 -18.56 -6.90
C MET A 373 2.31 -18.37 -5.87
N TRP A 374 1.11 -18.84 -6.20
CA TRP A 374 0.01 -18.99 -5.26
C TRP A 374 -0.61 -20.39 -5.43
N GLY A 375 -0.40 -21.25 -4.44
CA GLY A 375 -0.67 -22.68 -4.60
C GLY A 375 0.17 -23.26 -5.75
N SER A 376 -0.50 -23.76 -6.80
CA SER A 376 0.15 -24.28 -8.02
C SER A 376 0.20 -23.27 -9.18
N GLU A 377 -0.38 -22.09 -9.01
CA GLU A 377 -0.48 -21.09 -10.08
C GLU A 377 0.66 -20.07 -9.99
N ARG A 378 1.30 -19.78 -11.12
CA ARG A 378 2.30 -18.71 -11.24
C ARG A 378 1.61 -17.40 -11.66
N ILE A 379 1.49 -16.46 -10.73
CA ILE A 379 0.89 -15.14 -10.96
C ILE A 379 1.93 -14.15 -11.50
N LEU A 380 3.13 -14.13 -10.92
CA LEU A 380 4.23 -13.25 -11.35
C LEU A 380 5.28 -14.03 -12.16
N PRO A 381 5.94 -13.42 -13.14
CA PRO A 381 6.94 -14.10 -13.94
C PRO A 381 8.16 -14.47 -13.08
N GLU A 382 8.86 -15.53 -13.47
CA GLU A 382 10.12 -15.91 -12.81
C GLU A 382 11.11 -14.72 -12.78
N GLY A 383 11.82 -14.58 -11.66
CA GLY A 383 12.76 -13.48 -11.43
C GLY A 383 12.10 -12.12 -11.16
N TRP A 384 10.77 -12.02 -11.09
CA TRP A 384 10.10 -10.76 -10.73
C TRP A 384 10.40 -10.32 -9.30
N VAL A 385 10.45 -11.27 -8.36
CA VAL A 385 10.80 -10.98 -6.97
C VAL A 385 12.24 -10.47 -6.88
N ASP A 386 13.17 -11.14 -7.58
CA ASP A 386 14.56 -10.69 -7.68
C ASP A 386 14.68 -9.29 -8.29
N PHE A 387 13.88 -8.99 -9.31
CA PHE A 387 13.84 -7.66 -9.92
C PHE A 387 13.43 -6.57 -8.92
N VAL A 388 12.39 -6.78 -8.11
CA VAL A 388 11.94 -5.75 -7.14
C VAL A 388 12.85 -5.60 -5.92
N ARG A 389 13.57 -6.66 -5.53
CA ARG A 389 14.52 -6.60 -4.40
C ARG A 389 15.94 -6.22 -4.81
N THR A 390 16.22 -6.10 -6.10
CA THR A 390 17.52 -5.67 -6.61
C THR A 390 17.58 -4.14 -6.68
N PRO A 391 18.65 -3.49 -6.18
CA PRO A 391 18.85 -2.07 -6.37
C PRO A 391 18.75 -1.67 -7.84
N ALA A 392 17.81 -0.78 -8.17
CA ALA A 392 17.71 -0.17 -9.48
C ALA A 392 19.01 0.58 -9.87
N PRO A 393 19.35 0.69 -11.16
CA PRO A 393 20.57 1.38 -11.59
C PRO A 393 20.69 2.83 -11.12
N ALA A 394 19.56 3.55 -11.02
CA ALA A 394 19.48 4.85 -10.38
C ALA A 394 18.91 4.67 -8.97
N GLN A 395 19.61 5.19 -7.96
CA GLN A 395 19.26 5.05 -6.55
C GLN A 395 18.97 6.39 -5.88
N PRO A 396 18.21 6.41 -4.77
CA PRO A 396 18.18 7.53 -3.85
C PRO A 396 19.61 7.95 -3.46
N ALA A 397 19.84 9.26 -3.32
CA ALA A 397 21.15 9.78 -2.90
C ALA A 397 21.50 9.42 -1.44
N SER A 398 20.48 9.14 -0.62
CA SER A 398 20.61 8.74 0.78
C SER A 398 19.40 7.93 1.24
N GLY A 399 19.53 7.22 2.36
CA GLY A 399 18.46 6.44 2.97
C GLY A 399 18.36 4.99 2.46
N ALA A 400 17.15 4.45 2.48
CA ALA A 400 16.86 3.10 1.98
C ALA A 400 17.05 3.02 0.46
N GLY A 401 17.56 1.88 -0.01
CA GLY A 401 17.65 1.62 -1.44
C GLY A 401 16.26 1.42 -2.07
N TYR A 402 16.21 1.36 -3.40
CA TYR A 402 14.97 1.20 -4.14
C TYR A 402 15.09 0.17 -5.28
N GLY A 403 14.06 -0.65 -5.46
CA GLY A 403 13.94 -1.59 -6.58
C GLY A 403 12.49 -1.69 -7.04
N ALA A 404 12.20 -1.32 -8.29
CA ALA A 404 10.94 -1.54 -8.99
C ALA A 404 9.64 -1.41 -8.13
N GLN A 405 9.37 -0.24 -7.56
CA GLN A 405 8.22 0.06 -6.69
C GLN A 405 8.30 -0.46 -5.24
N PHE A 406 9.45 -0.98 -4.81
CA PHE A 406 9.74 -1.42 -3.44
C PHE A 406 10.96 -0.68 -2.88
N TRP A 407 10.96 -0.50 -1.56
CA TRP A 407 12.13 -0.05 -0.83
C TRP A 407 12.95 -1.26 -0.36
N LEU A 408 14.26 -1.07 -0.22
CA LEU A 408 15.18 -2.11 0.23
C LEU A 408 15.55 -1.85 1.69
N MET A 409 15.56 -2.91 2.49
CA MET A 409 15.95 -2.87 3.91
C MET A 409 17.36 -3.44 4.11
N ASN A 410 18.15 -3.50 3.03
CA ASN A 410 19.46 -4.15 2.96
C ASN A 410 20.57 -3.48 3.80
N ASN A 411 20.32 -2.28 4.31
CA ASN A 411 21.23 -1.51 5.17
C ASN A 411 20.65 -1.26 6.58
N ALA A 412 19.52 -1.89 6.93
CA ALA A 412 18.90 -1.72 8.24
C ALA A 412 19.61 -2.58 9.32
N PRO A 413 20.11 -1.99 10.41
CA PRO A 413 20.80 -2.75 11.45
C PRO A 413 19.91 -3.80 12.12
N GLY A 414 20.41 -5.05 12.17
CA GLY A 414 19.71 -6.17 12.81
C GLY A 414 18.55 -6.76 11.99
N VAL A 415 18.36 -6.31 10.74
CA VAL A 415 17.43 -6.93 9.80
C VAL A 415 18.24 -7.66 8.73
N PRO A 416 17.83 -8.87 8.29
CA PRO A 416 18.48 -9.54 7.17
C PRO A 416 18.57 -8.65 5.93
N ALA A 417 19.75 -8.61 5.30
CA ALA A 417 20.02 -7.75 4.13
C ALA A 417 19.13 -8.06 2.91
N ASP A 418 18.44 -9.19 3.00
CA ASP A 418 17.60 -9.78 1.99
C ASP A 418 16.14 -9.28 2.11
N ALA A 419 15.83 -8.48 3.15
CA ALA A 419 14.53 -7.86 3.37
C ALA A 419 14.28 -6.64 2.47
N PHE A 420 13.02 -6.50 2.05
CA PHE A 420 12.52 -5.39 1.23
C PHE A 420 11.07 -5.10 1.64
N TYR A 421 10.54 -3.93 1.27
CA TYR A 421 9.27 -3.48 1.84
C TYR A 421 8.48 -2.52 0.97
N MET A 422 7.17 -2.54 1.18
CA MET A 422 6.23 -1.54 0.70
C MET A 422 6.13 -0.42 1.74
N ALA A 423 6.07 0.84 1.31
CA ALA A 423 5.93 1.98 2.22
C ALA A 423 4.95 3.03 1.70
N GLY A 424 4.08 3.49 2.58
CA GLY A 424 3.10 4.55 2.35
C GLY A 424 3.25 5.68 3.37
N ASN A 425 2.81 6.88 2.98
CA ASN A 425 2.68 8.00 3.91
C ASN A 425 1.75 7.63 5.08
N ARG A 426 1.86 8.34 6.20
CA ARG A 426 1.17 8.02 7.47
C ARG A 426 1.54 6.65 8.08
N GLY A 427 2.61 6.04 7.58
CA GLY A 427 3.23 4.84 8.15
C GLY A 427 2.56 3.53 7.77
N GLN A 428 2.32 3.33 6.46
CA GLN A 428 1.89 2.04 5.92
C GLN A 428 3.12 1.22 5.54
N TYR A 429 3.29 0.03 6.12
CA TYR A 429 4.44 -0.82 5.87
C TYR A 429 4.04 -2.27 5.67
N VAL A 430 4.68 -2.92 4.70
CA VAL A 430 4.67 -4.38 4.50
C VAL A 430 6.11 -4.79 4.27
N VAL A 431 6.75 -5.37 5.28
CA VAL A 431 8.14 -5.84 5.22
C VAL A 431 8.14 -7.33 4.93
N ILE A 432 8.91 -7.73 3.93
CA ILE A 432 9.05 -9.11 3.47
C ILE A 432 10.48 -9.54 3.77
N VAL A 433 10.65 -10.65 4.50
CA VAL A 433 11.96 -11.15 4.96
C VAL A 433 12.13 -12.60 4.49
N PRO A 434 12.63 -12.83 3.27
CA PRO A 434 12.67 -14.16 2.66
C PRO A 434 13.51 -15.16 3.45
N SER A 435 14.70 -14.77 3.92
CA SER A 435 15.56 -15.62 4.76
C SER A 435 14.92 -16.12 6.06
N MET A 436 13.87 -15.44 6.54
CA MET A 436 13.13 -15.81 7.75
C MET A 436 11.73 -16.35 7.43
N ASN A 437 11.33 -16.39 6.15
CA ASN A 437 9.97 -16.70 5.69
C ASN A 437 8.90 -15.95 6.51
N ALA A 438 9.11 -14.63 6.64
CA ALA A 438 8.32 -13.78 7.52
C ALA A 438 7.83 -12.51 6.82
N ILE A 439 6.67 -12.02 7.25
CA ILE A 439 6.07 -10.76 6.80
C ILE A 439 5.69 -9.96 8.04
N VAL A 440 6.00 -8.67 8.03
CA VAL A 440 5.58 -7.72 9.07
C VAL A 440 4.77 -6.61 8.42
N VAL A 441 3.47 -6.56 8.74
CA VAL A 441 2.59 -5.48 8.33
C VAL A 441 2.38 -4.54 9.51
N ARG A 442 2.57 -3.24 9.26
CA ARG A 442 2.15 -2.17 10.17
C ARG A 442 1.34 -1.16 9.39
N ARG A 443 0.15 -0.84 9.88
CA ARG A 443 -0.72 0.26 9.39
C ARG A 443 -0.81 1.35 10.43
N GLY A 444 -1.00 2.58 9.98
CA GLY A 444 -1.14 3.70 10.89
C GLY A 444 -1.74 4.95 10.28
N PHE A 445 -1.99 5.93 11.15
CA PHE A 445 -2.48 7.26 10.84
C PHE A 445 -1.48 8.32 11.29
N ASP A 446 -0.17 8.05 11.16
CA ASP A 446 0.89 8.96 11.61
C ASP A 446 0.67 10.37 11.03
N VAL A 447 0.91 11.38 11.86
CA VAL A 447 0.67 12.78 11.51
C VAL A 447 1.62 13.19 10.38
N ILE A 448 1.08 13.80 9.32
CA ILE A 448 1.89 14.24 8.19
C ILE A 448 2.84 15.36 8.65
N GLY A 449 4.14 15.18 8.41
CA GLY A 449 5.19 16.10 8.89
C GLY A 449 5.59 15.88 10.35
N GLY A 450 4.96 14.93 11.06
CA GLY A 450 5.35 14.49 12.39
C GLY A 450 6.50 13.48 12.38
N ALA A 451 6.74 12.85 13.53
CA ALA A 451 7.70 11.75 13.63
C ALA A 451 7.26 10.57 12.76
N ARG A 452 8.23 9.87 12.18
CA ARG A 452 7.98 8.65 11.40
C ARG A 452 8.10 7.43 12.30
N PHE A 453 7.25 6.44 12.07
CA PHE A 453 7.41 5.12 12.69
C PHE A 453 8.73 4.48 12.25
N ASP A 454 9.56 4.07 13.21
CA ASP A 454 10.82 3.36 13.04
C ASP A 454 10.55 1.89 12.69
N ILE A 455 10.19 1.68 11.43
CA ILE A 455 9.91 0.36 10.88
C ILE A 455 11.14 -0.57 10.95
N ASN A 456 12.36 -0.03 10.93
CA ASN A 456 13.58 -0.84 10.98
C ASN A 456 13.74 -1.46 12.36
N SER A 457 13.63 -0.66 13.43
CA SER A 457 13.72 -1.17 14.80
C SER A 457 12.56 -2.10 15.13
N PHE A 458 11.34 -1.76 14.73
CA PHE A 458 10.19 -2.64 14.94
C PHE A 458 10.37 -4.00 14.24
N THR A 459 10.80 -3.99 12.98
CA THR A 459 11.08 -5.22 12.23
C THR A 459 12.15 -6.05 12.92
N ARG A 460 13.28 -5.45 13.31
CA ARG A 460 14.35 -6.14 14.03
C ARG A 460 13.82 -6.82 15.28
N ASP A 461 13.05 -6.12 16.11
CA ASP A 461 12.57 -6.65 17.38
C ASP A 461 11.55 -7.78 17.18
N VAL A 462 10.68 -7.68 16.17
CA VAL A 462 9.79 -8.77 15.75
C VAL A 462 10.59 -9.99 15.28
N LEU A 463 11.62 -9.81 14.46
CA LEU A 463 12.45 -10.92 13.97
C LEU A 463 13.23 -11.59 15.11
N LEU A 464 13.75 -10.82 16.08
CA LEU A 464 14.39 -11.36 17.28
C LEU A 464 13.41 -12.18 18.12
N ALA A 465 12.16 -11.71 18.28
CA ALA A 465 11.12 -12.46 18.98
C ALA A 465 10.78 -13.78 18.26
N LEU A 466 10.65 -13.76 16.92
CA LEU A 466 10.42 -14.96 16.11
C LEU A 466 11.57 -15.96 16.22
N GLN A 467 12.82 -15.49 16.16
CA GLN A 467 14.00 -16.34 16.30
C GLN A 467 14.03 -16.97 17.70
N ALA A 468 13.79 -16.19 18.74
CA ALA A 468 13.80 -16.70 20.11
C ALA A 468 12.70 -17.75 20.36
N ALA A 469 11.51 -17.56 19.78
CA ALA A 469 10.44 -18.57 19.81
C ALA A 469 10.84 -19.84 19.03
N ALA A 470 11.54 -19.71 17.90
CA ALA A 470 12.05 -20.86 17.16
C ALA A 470 13.12 -21.64 17.94
N ASP A 471 14.04 -20.94 18.59
CA ASP A 471 15.10 -21.54 19.41
C ASP A 471 14.52 -22.32 20.60
N GLU A 472 13.51 -21.76 21.27
CA GLU A 472 12.79 -22.42 22.36
C GLU A 472 12.10 -23.72 21.90
N ARG A 473 11.40 -23.68 20.76
CA ARG A 473 10.79 -24.89 20.18
C ARG A 473 11.82 -25.95 19.80
N ALA A 474 12.96 -25.54 19.25
CA ALA A 474 14.04 -26.45 18.90
C ALA A 474 14.60 -27.13 20.17
N ALA A 475 14.76 -26.38 21.26
CA ALA A 475 15.21 -26.92 22.54
C ALA A 475 14.20 -27.93 23.13
N ILE A 476 12.90 -27.60 23.12
CA ILE A 476 11.84 -28.51 23.59
C ILE A 476 11.80 -29.79 22.76
N THR A 477 11.90 -29.68 21.44
CA THR A 477 11.91 -30.84 20.53
C THR A 477 13.12 -31.73 20.80
N ALA A 478 14.32 -31.14 20.93
CA ALA A 478 15.53 -31.90 21.25
C ALA A 478 15.42 -32.62 22.61
N GLN A 479 14.81 -31.99 23.61
CA GLN A 479 14.57 -32.61 24.91
C GLN A 479 13.58 -33.78 24.82
N ARG A 480 12.50 -33.64 24.04
CA ARG A 480 11.53 -34.72 23.82
C ARG A 480 12.18 -35.90 23.11
N ASP A 481 12.91 -35.64 22.02
CA ASP A 481 13.56 -36.69 21.24
C ASP A 481 14.62 -37.44 22.08
N ALA A 482 15.34 -36.73 22.96
CA ALA A 482 16.24 -37.35 23.92
C ALA A 482 15.51 -38.25 24.95
N ALA A 483 14.35 -37.79 25.45
CA ALA A 483 13.52 -38.58 26.36
C ALA A 483 12.94 -39.82 25.69
N GLU A 484 12.47 -39.71 24.44
CA GLU A 484 11.99 -40.85 23.64
C GLU A 484 13.11 -41.89 23.40
N ALA A 485 14.33 -41.44 23.08
CA ALA A 485 15.47 -42.33 22.95
C ALA A 485 15.84 -43.05 24.26
N GLU A 486 15.74 -42.37 25.41
CA GLU A 486 15.97 -42.99 26.72
C GLU A 486 14.89 -44.02 27.07
N ILE A 487 13.63 -43.71 26.76
CA ILE A 487 12.50 -44.63 26.94
C ILE A 487 12.70 -45.89 26.11
N GLU A 488 13.03 -45.76 24.83
CA GLU A 488 13.25 -46.90 23.93
C GLU A 488 14.42 -47.77 24.43
N ALA A 489 15.53 -47.14 24.83
CA ALA A 489 16.68 -47.84 25.39
C ALA A 489 16.31 -48.60 26.69
N GLU A 490 15.45 -48.06 27.54
CA GLU A 490 14.98 -48.75 28.74
C GLU A 490 14.01 -49.89 28.42
N ILE A 491 13.13 -49.74 27.42
CA ILE A 491 12.27 -50.81 26.92
C ILE A 491 13.11 -51.98 26.42
N ASP A 492 14.13 -51.72 25.60
CA ASP A 492 15.05 -52.73 25.10
C ASP A 492 15.81 -53.44 26.22
N ARG A 493 16.32 -52.68 27.21
CA ARG A 493 16.96 -53.26 28.40
C ARG A 493 16.00 -54.16 29.20
N ARG A 494 14.71 -53.83 29.28
CA ARG A 494 13.71 -54.65 29.96
C ARG A 494 13.37 -55.89 29.15
N ARG A 495 13.17 -55.76 27.83
CA ARG A 495 12.91 -56.89 26.93
C ARG A 495 14.06 -57.91 26.99
N ALA A 496 15.31 -57.47 26.89
CA ALA A 496 16.47 -58.34 27.00
C ALA A 496 16.56 -59.06 28.36
N ARG A 497 16.23 -58.37 29.47
CA ARG A 497 16.14 -59.00 30.79
C ARG A 497 15.04 -60.05 30.86
N SER A 498 13.86 -59.76 30.32
CA SER A 498 12.74 -60.69 30.27
C SER A 498 13.05 -61.91 29.40
N GLU A 499 13.64 -61.73 28.23
CA GLU A 499 14.06 -62.84 27.35
C GLU A 499 15.08 -63.75 28.04
N LYS A 500 16.08 -63.16 28.71
CA LYS A 500 17.05 -63.92 29.50
C LYS A 500 16.39 -64.71 30.64
N ALA A 501 15.42 -64.11 31.33
CA ALA A 501 14.68 -64.79 32.40
C ALA A 501 13.81 -65.94 31.86
N ILE A 502 13.14 -65.74 30.72
CA ILE A 502 12.35 -66.76 30.05
C ILE A 502 13.23 -67.94 29.63
N GLN A 503 14.42 -67.67 29.08
CA GLN A 503 15.37 -68.71 28.68
C GLN A 503 15.85 -69.53 29.89
N ALA A 504 16.22 -68.86 30.99
CA ALA A 504 16.63 -69.55 32.22
C ALA A 504 15.52 -70.48 32.78
N ILE A 505 14.26 -70.02 32.77
CA ILE A 505 13.11 -70.84 33.20
C ILE A 505 12.93 -72.05 32.27
N ARG A 506 13.08 -71.87 30.95
CA ARG A 506 13.01 -72.98 29.98
C ARG A 506 14.08 -74.02 30.27
N GLU A 507 15.32 -73.59 30.46
CA GLU A 507 16.45 -74.47 30.78
C GLU A 507 16.20 -75.27 32.07
N GLU A 508 15.73 -74.63 33.14
CA GLU A 508 15.38 -75.33 34.40
C GLU A 508 14.26 -76.38 34.21
N ILE A 509 13.21 -76.03 33.45
CA ILE A 509 12.10 -76.95 33.17
C ILE A 509 12.58 -78.12 32.30
N PHE A 510 13.37 -77.86 31.26
CA PHE A 510 13.89 -78.91 30.36
C PHE A 510 14.81 -79.86 31.11
N ALA A 511 15.69 -79.33 31.96
CA ALA A 511 16.52 -80.13 32.87
C ALA A 511 15.66 -81.01 33.81
N LYS A 512 14.57 -80.47 34.37
CA LYS A 512 13.65 -81.22 35.25
C LYS A 512 12.98 -82.42 34.55
N TYR A 513 12.73 -82.33 33.24
CA TYR A 513 12.10 -83.39 32.46
C TYR A 513 13.08 -84.24 31.62
N GLY A 514 14.39 -84.00 31.73
CA GLY A 514 15.40 -84.74 30.95
C GLY A 514 15.32 -84.50 29.45
N LEU A 515 14.73 -83.38 29.04
CA LEU A 515 14.63 -82.93 27.66
C LEU A 515 15.83 -82.03 27.37
N THR A 516 16.49 -82.23 26.23
CA THR A 516 17.42 -81.24 25.68
C THR A 516 16.66 -80.36 24.70
N GLU A 517 17.03 -79.09 24.63
CA GLU A 517 16.34 -78.09 23.82
C GLU A 517 16.18 -78.49 22.34
#